data_AF-A0A965V081-F1
#
_entry.id   AF-A0A965V081-F1
#
_cell.length_a   1.000
_cell.length_b   1.000
_cell.length_c   1.000
_cell.angle_alpha   90.00
_cell.angle_beta   90.00
_cell.angle_gamma   90.00
#
_symmetry.space_group_name_H-M   'P 1'
#
loop_
_entity.id
_entity.type
_entity.pdbx_description
1 polymer ?
#
loop_
_entity_poly.entity_id
_entity_poly.type
_entity_poly.pdbx_seq_one_letter_code
_entity_poly.pdbx_strand_id
1 'polypeptide(L)'
;CLVFINRRGYAPVLHCDACGWKSACSHCSAFRVFHKIDRTLRCHHCGFTDKVPRACPECGNLDIGTQGRGTELVEEQISALLADVRRPGSESAQHPQGEAVRVARIDADSTRLKGALQTQMAAVHDGEVDILVGTQMIAKGHDFRRVTLVAAINPDGALYSVDYRAPERLFSLLMQAAGRAGRDVSMGAHSEVWIQTHQPGHPLYAALKNYDYPAFAQSQLQERKQAGMPPFSFQALVRAEARTQEAAQAFLVAASDAARSEMAVWEGWGDILQSVFLYSAVPMGLQRVANVERAQMLVESPNRGALQKFLAAWQPILHASRKLPECKGLIRWA
;
A
#
# COMPACT_ATOMS: atom_id res chain seq x y z
N CYS A 1 -7.56 20.62 -11.71
CA CYS A 1 -7.87 19.91 -10.44
C CYS A 1 -7.11 18.60 -10.40
N LEU A 2 -6.64 18.19 -9.21
CA LEU A 2 -6.02 16.91 -8.97
C LEU A 2 -6.87 16.12 -7.96
N VAL A 3 -7.35 14.94 -8.34
CA VAL A 3 -8.15 14.06 -7.50
C VAL A 3 -7.38 12.77 -7.29
N PHE A 4 -7.17 12.35 -6.04
CA PHE A 4 -6.47 11.12 -5.76
C PHE A 4 -7.10 10.26 -4.67
N ILE A 5 -6.82 8.97 -4.78
CA ILE A 5 -7.12 7.97 -3.76
C ILE A 5 -5.83 7.43 -3.15
N ASN A 6 -5.84 7.25 -1.83
CA ASN A 6 -4.65 6.92 -1.03
C ASN A 6 -4.10 5.51 -1.29
N ARG A 7 -4.93 4.60 -1.78
CA ARG A 7 -4.48 3.29 -2.25
C ARG A 7 -4.62 3.26 -3.75
N ARG A 8 -3.83 2.41 -4.42
CA ARG A 8 -4.28 1.87 -5.71
C ARG A 8 -5.75 1.53 -5.52
N GLY A 9 -6.61 2.03 -6.40
CA GLY A 9 -7.94 1.46 -6.50
C GLY A 9 -7.77 -0.03 -6.41
N TYR A 10 -8.50 -0.69 -5.50
CA TYR A 10 -8.42 -2.15 -5.38
C TYR A 10 -8.39 -2.68 -6.80
N ALA A 11 -7.38 -3.45 -7.17
CA ALA A 11 -7.31 -3.93 -8.53
C ALA A 11 -8.56 -4.81 -8.71
N PRO A 12 -9.40 -4.58 -9.73
CA PRO A 12 -10.76 -5.11 -9.77
C PRO A 12 -10.74 -6.62 -9.66
N VAL A 13 -11.13 -7.17 -8.51
CA VAL A 13 -11.31 -8.62 -8.37
C VAL A 13 -12.72 -8.94 -8.81
N LEU A 14 -12.94 -10.11 -9.39
CA LEU A 14 -14.31 -10.56 -9.59
C LEU A 14 -14.89 -11.02 -8.26
N HIS A 15 -16.17 -10.75 -8.07
CA HIS A 15 -16.94 -11.22 -6.93
C HIS A 15 -18.35 -11.61 -7.35
N CYS A 16 -18.96 -12.51 -6.58
CA CYS A 16 -20.37 -12.85 -6.73
C CYS A 16 -21.14 -12.39 -5.50
N ASP A 17 -22.15 -11.55 -5.68
CA ASP A 17 -22.98 -11.04 -4.58
C ASP A 17 -23.88 -12.12 -3.97
N ALA A 18 -24.21 -13.16 -4.73
CA ALA A 18 -25.09 -14.24 -4.28
C ALA A 18 -24.43 -15.19 -3.27
N CYS A 19 -23.14 -15.51 -3.43
CA CYS A 19 -22.45 -16.49 -2.58
C CYS A 19 -21.13 -15.99 -1.95
N GLY A 20 -20.70 -14.77 -2.29
CA GLY A 20 -19.46 -14.20 -1.77
C GLY A 20 -18.18 -14.71 -2.44
N TRP A 21 -18.29 -15.53 -3.50
CA TRP A 21 -17.13 -15.97 -4.28
C TRP A 21 -16.28 -14.77 -4.70
N LYS A 22 -14.95 -14.92 -4.66
CA LYS A 22 -13.99 -13.94 -5.20
C LYS A 22 -12.99 -14.66 -6.08
N SER A 23 -12.37 -13.95 -7.03
CA SER A 23 -11.38 -14.50 -7.98
C SER A 23 -10.04 -14.91 -7.33
N ALA A 24 -10.04 -15.76 -6.29
CA ALA A 24 -8.86 -16.23 -5.59
C ALA A 24 -7.86 -16.88 -6.55
N CYS A 25 -6.56 -16.71 -6.27
CA CYS A 25 -5.49 -17.38 -6.98
C CYS A 25 -5.26 -18.78 -6.39
N SER A 26 -5.15 -19.80 -7.24
CA SER A 26 -4.78 -21.16 -6.82
C SER A 26 -3.39 -21.22 -6.18
N HIS A 27 -2.48 -20.33 -6.60
CA HIS A 27 -1.07 -20.37 -6.22
C HIS A 27 -0.67 -19.36 -5.14
N CYS A 28 -1.54 -18.42 -4.78
CA CYS A 28 -1.22 -17.35 -3.83
C CYS A 28 -2.40 -17.11 -2.89
N SER A 29 -2.13 -16.67 -1.66
CA SER A 29 -3.17 -16.19 -0.72
C SER A 29 -3.65 -14.78 -1.09
N ALA A 30 -3.97 -14.59 -2.39
CA ALA A 30 -4.36 -13.33 -3.00
C ALA A 30 -5.44 -13.56 -4.05
N PHE A 31 -6.02 -12.47 -4.54
CA PHE A 31 -7.00 -12.48 -5.61
C PHE A 31 -6.36 -12.12 -6.96
N ARG A 32 -6.89 -12.70 -8.03
CA ARG A 32 -6.58 -12.36 -9.41
C ARG A 32 -7.38 -11.13 -9.82
N VAL A 33 -6.71 -10.20 -10.47
CA VAL A 33 -7.23 -8.95 -10.99
C VAL A 33 -7.86 -9.18 -12.36
N PHE A 34 -9.03 -8.58 -12.58
CA PHE A 34 -9.74 -8.56 -13.85
C PHE A 34 -9.20 -7.45 -14.74
N HIS A 35 -8.66 -7.84 -15.89
CA HIS A 35 -8.25 -6.92 -16.94
C HIS A 35 -9.35 -6.83 -17.99
N LYS A 36 -10.02 -5.66 -18.06
CA LYS A 36 -11.19 -5.44 -18.93
C LYS A 36 -10.84 -5.51 -20.42
N ILE A 37 -9.69 -4.97 -20.82
CA ILE A 37 -9.26 -4.80 -22.23
C ILE A 37 -9.22 -6.16 -22.96
N ASP A 38 -8.65 -7.18 -22.33
CA ASP A 38 -8.49 -8.51 -22.93
C ASP A 38 -9.33 -9.59 -22.23
N ARG A 39 -10.17 -9.17 -21.28
CA ARG A 39 -11.06 -10.02 -20.49
C ARG A 39 -10.34 -11.21 -19.84
N THR A 40 -9.24 -10.93 -19.13
CA THR A 40 -8.45 -11.94 -18.42
C THR A 40 -8.41 -11.71 -16.90
N LEU A 41 -8.19 -12.78 -16.14
CA LEU A 41 -7.88 -12.74 -14.71
C LEU A 41 -6.38 -12.97 -14.51
N ARG A 42 -5.68 -12.08 -13.79
CA ARG A 42 -4.23 -12.17 -13.60
C ARG A 42 -3.82 -11.98 -12.14
N CYS A 43 -2.97 -12.87 -11.63
CA CYS A 43 -2.36 -12.71 -10.32
C CYS A 43 -1.11 -11.80 -10.42
N HIS A 44 -1.07 -10.70 -9.67
CA HIS A 44 0.10 -9.81 -9.64
C HIS A 44 1.33 -10.43 -8.95
N HIS A 45 1.13 -11.44 -8.10
CA HIS A 45 2.21 -12.04 -7.31
C HIS A 45 2.91 -13.20 -8.02
N CYS A 46 2.19 -14.01 -8.80
CA CYS A 46 2.77 -15.16 -9.50
C CYS A 46 2.60 -15.13 -11.02
N GLY A 47 1.90 -14.14 -11.58
CA GLY A 47 1.65 -14.05 -13.02
C GLY A 47 0.60 -15.03 -13.56
N PHE A 48 0.04 -15.91 -12.72
CA PHE A 48 -0.97 -16.88 -13.15
C PHE A 48 -2.16 -16.17 -13.80
N THR A 49 -2.48 -16.59 -15.01
CA THR A 49 -3.51 -15.98 -15.86
C THR A 49 -4.59 -17.01 -16.17
N ASP A 50 -5.84 -16.57 -16.14
CA ASP A 50 -7.00 -17.41 -16.40
C ASP A 50 -8.08 -16.62 -17.16
N LYS A 51 -9.03 -17.35 -17.76
CA LYS A 51 -10.18 -16.73 -18.42
C LYS A 51 -11.20 -16.26 -17.39
N VAL A 52 -11.96 -15.22 -17.74
CA VAL A 52 -13.10 -14.77 -16.93
C VAL A 52 -14.24 -15.78 -17.05
N PRO A 53 -14.76 -16.34 -15.94
CA PRO A 53 -15.87 -17.28 -15.98
C PRO A 53 -17.16 -16.60 -16.48
N ARG A 54 -18.03 -17.36 -17.15
CA ARG A 54 -19.34 -16.87 -17.63
C ARG A 54 -20.43 -16.86 -16.56
N ALA A 55 -20.25 -17.65 -15.51
CA ALA A 55 -21.13 -17.81 -14.36
C ALA A 55 -20.27 -18.07 -13.12
N CYS A 56 -20.78 -17.79 -11.93
CA CYS A 56 -20.07 -18.00 -10.68
C CYS A 56 -19.66 -19.48 -10.58
N PRO A 57 -18.37 -19.79 -10.38
CA PRO A 57 -17.93 -21.18 -10.32
C PRO A 57 -18.41 -21.91 -9.06
N GLU A 58 -18.87 -21.20 -8.03
CA GLU A 58 -19.39 -21.79 -6.79
C GLU A 58 -20.91 -21.99 -6.82
N CYS A 59 -21.70 -21.01 -7.26
CA CYS A 59 -23.17 -21.07 -7.18
C CYS A 59 -23.90 -21.02 -8.54
N GLY A 60 -23.17 -20.84 -9.65
CA GLY A 60 -23.76 -20.75 -10.99
C GLY A 60 -24.47 -19.43 -11.32
N ASN A 61 -24.50 -18.45 -10.41
CA ASN A 61 -25.08 -17.14 -10.67
C ASN A 61 -24.39 -16.45 -11.86
N LEU A 62 -25.15 -15.89 -12.79
CA LEU A 62 -24.62 -15.19 -13.96
C LEU A 62 -24.09 -13.79 -13.62
N ASP A 63 -24.60 -13.19 -12.54
CA ASP A 63 -24.21 -11.86 -12.10
C ASP A 63 -22.93 -11.91 -11.26
N ILE A 64 -21.80 -11.82 -11.96
CA ILE A 64 -20.47 -11.61 -11.38
C ILE A 64 -20.11 -10.13 -11.54
N GLY A 65 -19.96 -9.43 -10.41
CA GLY A 65 -19.52 -8.05 -10.37
C GLY A 65 -18.00 -7.91 -10.26
N THR A 66 -17.50 -6.69 -10.43
CA THR A 66 -16.10 -6.33 -10.11
C THR A 66 -16.05 -5.56 -8.80
N GLN A 67 -15.25 -6.01 -7.84
CA GLN A 67 -14.97 -5.30 -6.60
C GLN A 67 -13.60 -4.65 -6.72
N GLY A 68 -13.55 -3.33 -6.61
CA GLY A 68 -12.32 -2.56 -6.71
C GLY A 68 -12.16 -1.86 -8.04
N ARG A 69 -12.83 -0.73 -8.21
CA ARG A 69 -12.52 0.23 -9.26
C ARG A 69 -12.28 1.53 -8.53
N GLY A 70 -11.04 1.81 -8.15
CA GLY A 70 -10.78 3.06 -7.42
C GLY A 70 -10.63 4.22 -8.38
N THR A 71 -9.53 4.30 -9.12
CA THR A 71 -9.26 5.39 -10.05
C THR A 71 -10.19 5.37 -11.26
N GLU A 72 -10.50 4.19 -11.81
CA GLU A 72 -11.43 4.05 -12.95
C GLU A 72 -12.86 4.48 -12.60
N LEU A 73 -13.38 4.09 -11.44
CA LEU A 73 -14.73 4.51 -11.02
C LEU A 73 -14.78 6.01 -10.77
N VAL A 74 -13.74 6.57 -10.14
CA VAL A 74 -13.65 8.00 -9.89
C VAL A 74 -13.59 8.77 -11.21
N GLU A 75 -12.81 8.31 -12.19
CA GLU A 75 -12.76 8.88 -13.54
C GLU A 75 -14.14 8.82 -14.24
N GLU A 76 -14.78 7.65 -14.25
CA GLU A 76 -16.11 7.45 -14.85
C GLU A 76 -17.17 8.35 -14.18
N GLN A 77 -17.18 8.40 -12.83
CA GLN A 77 -18.14 9.21 -12.06
C GLN A 77 -17.91 10.70 -12.25
N ILE A 78 -16.66 11.18 -12.20
CA ILE A 78 -16.34 12.60 -12.44
C ILE A 78 -16.76 12.99 -13.85
N SER A 79 -16.44 12.16 -14.85
CA SER A 79 -16.79 12.43 -16.24
C SER A 79 -18.31 12.51 -16.43
N ALA A 80 -19.07 11.63 -15.77
CA ALA A 80 -20.53 11.64 -15.81
C ALA A 80 -21.13 12.85 -15.09
N LEU A 81 -20.66 13.17 -13.87
CA LEU A 81 -21.16 14.28 -13.07
C LEU A 81 -20.85 15.66 -13.68
N LEU A 82 -19.77 15.76 -14.45
CA LEU A 82 -19.34 17.01 -15.09
C LEU A 82 -19.60 17.04 -16.60
N ALA A 83 -20.43 16.13 -17.12
CA ALA A 83 -20.71 16.02 -18.55
C ALA A 83 -21.28 17.31 -19.17
N ASP A 84 -22.02 18.10 -18.39
CA ASP A 84 -22.61 19.36 -18.81
C ASP A 84 -21.71 20.58 -18.60
N VAL A 85 -20.57 20.40 -17.91
CA VAL A 85 -19.61 21.47 -17.69
C VAL A 85 -18.77 21.69 -18.95
N ARG A 86 -18.50 22.96 -19.27
CA ARG A 86 -17.74 23.37 -20.44
C ARG A 86 -16.48 24.12 -20.04
N ARG A 87 -15.42 23.94 -20.83
CA ARG A 87 -14.11 24.57 -20.60
C ARG A 87 -14.20 26.06 -20.98
N PRO A 88 -13.93 26.99 -20.05
CA PRO A 88 -13.97 28.42 -20.38
C PRO A 88 -12.96 28.80 -21.47
N GLY A 89 -13.37 29.62 -22.45
CA GLY A 89 -12.49 30.12 -23.49
C GLY A 89 -12.13 29.09 -24.58
N SER A 90 -12.91 28.02 -24.69
CA SER A 90 -12.73 26.95 -25.69
C SER A 90 -13.78 26.97 -26.81
N GLU A 91 -14.53 28.06 -26.92
CA GLU A 91 -15.57 28.24 -27.92
C GLU A 91 -14.97 28.28 -29.33
N SER A 92 -15.56 27.52 -30.25
CA SER A 92 -15.16 27.49 -31.66
C SER A 92 -16.37 27.29 -32.57
N ALA A 93 -16.19 27.44 -33.88
CA ALA A 93 -17.25 27.15 -34.85
C ALA A 93 -17.79 25.71 -34.73
N GLN A 94 -16.94 24.76 -34.31
CA GLN A 94 -17.28 23.35 -34.11
C GLN A 94 -17.87 23.09 -32.71
N HIS A 95 -17.50 23.93 -31.73
CA HIS A 95 -17.96 23.84 -30.34
C HIS A 95 -18.49 25.21 -29.86
N PRO A 96 -19.71 25.61 -30.25
CA PRO A 96 -20.24 26.94 -29.93
C PRO A 96 -20.47 27.17 -28.43
N GLN A 97 -20.64 26.08 -27.67
CA GLN A 97 -20.83 26.10 -26.21
C GLN A 97 -19.53 25.83 -25.45
N GLY A 98 -18.39 25.78 -26.14
CA GLY A 98 -17.12 25.31 -25.60
C GLY A 98 -17.00 23.78 -25.60
N GLU A 99 -15.80 23.30 -25.31
CA GLU A 99 -15.48 21.88 -25.20
C GLU A 99 -15.86 21.32 -23.83
N ALA A 100 -16.11 20.01 -23.75
CA ALA A 100 -16.30 19.31 -22.49
C ALA A 100 -15.01 19.28 -21.65
N VAL A 101 -15.16 19.22 -20.32
CA VAL A 101 -14.04 19.08 -19.38
C VAL A 101 -13.26 17.80 -19.68
N ARG A 102 -11.94 17.91 -19.74
CA ARG A 102 -11.04 16.79 -20.06
C ARG A 102 -10.51 16.16 -18.77
N VAL A 103 -10.95 14.93 -18.52
CA VAL A 103 -10.51 14.09 -17.40
C VAL A 103 -9.45 13.12 -17.89
N ALA A 104 -8.33 12.99 -17.17
CA ALA A 104 -7.30 12.01 -17.48
C ALA A 104 -6.94 11.19 -16.23
N ARG A 105 -6.61 9.91 -16.45
CA ARG A 105 -6.17 8.99 -15.39
C ARG A 105 -4.69 8.65 -15.50
N ILE A 106 -3.94 8.88 -14.42
CA ILE A 106 -2.54 8.47 -14.28
C ILE A 106 -2.40 7.48 -13.10
N ASP A 107 -2.13 6.23 -13.43
CA ASP A 107 -1.75 5.17 -12.51
C ASP A 107 -0.77 4.18 -13.16
N ALA A 108 -0.31 3.22 -12.38
CA ALA A 108 0.70 2.25 -12.82
C ALA A 108 0.29 1.44 -14.06
N ASP A 109 -1.02 1.23 -14.27
CA ASP A 109 -1.54 0.48 -15.40
C ASP A 109 -1.63 1.36 -16.66
N SER A 110 -2.02 2.64 -16.52
CA SER A 110 -2.06 3.58 -17.63
C SER A 110 -0.67 4.02 -18.12
N THR A 111 0.36 3.92 -17.28
CA THR A 111 1.74 4.36 -17.61
C THR A 111 2.70 3.23 -18.00
N ARG A 112 2.18 2.03 -18.34
CA ARG A 112 3.02 0.83 -18.56
C ARG A 112 3.94 0.92 -19.79
N LEU A 113 3.56 1.68 -20.82
CA LEU A 113 4.34 1.84 -22.05
C LEU A 113 5.47 2.87 -21.85
N LYS A 114 6.64 2.60 -22.43
CA LYS A 114 7.78 3.52 -22.38
C LYS A 114 7.37 4.87 -23.00
N GLY A 115 7.55 5.95 -22.25
CA GLY A 115 7.20 7.31 -22.66
C GLY A 115 5.75 7.74 -22.36
N ALA A 116 4.84 6.81 -22.03
CA ALA A 116 3.42 7.15 -21.80
C ALA A 116 3.23 8.15 -20.65
N LEU A 117 3.97 7.96 -19.54
CA LEU A 117 3.94 8.90 -18.42
C LEU A 117 4.39 10.30 -18.85
N GLN A 118 5.47 10.42 -19.63
CA GLN A 118 5.99 11.71 -20.08
C GLN A 118 5.00 12.43 -21.00
N THR A 119 4.36 11.69 -21.92
CA THR A 119 3.32 12.26 -22.80
C THR A 119 2.10 12.72 -22.00
N GLN A 120 1.58 11.90 -21.08
CA GLN A 120 0.44 12.28 -20.24
C GLN A 120 0.77 13.47 -19.34
N MET A 121 2.00 13.53 -18.82
CA MET A 121 2.47 14.66 -18.04
C MET A 121 2.56 15.94 -18.88
N ALA A 122 3.09 15.87 -20.11
CA ALA A 122 3.16 17.03 -21.00
C ALA A 122 1.76 17.59 -21.28
N ALA A 123 0.79 16.73 -21.60
CA ALA A 123 -0.61 17.14 -21.80
C ALA A 123 -1.22 17.86 -20.58
N VAL A 124 -0.89 17.43 -19.35
CA VAL A 124 -1.33 18.12 -18.12
C VAL A 124 -0.66 19.50 -17.98
N HIS A 125 0.62 19.63 -18.34
CA HIS A 125 1.35 20.91 -18.28
C HIS A 125 0.84 21.90 -19.33
N ASP A 126 0.55 21.41 -20.54
CA ASP A 126 0.06 22.20 -21.67
C ASP A 126 -1.40 22.62 -21.48
N GLY A 127 -2.10 22.06 -20.48
CA GLY A 127 -3.50 22.38 -20.20
C GLY A 127 -4.50 21.64 -21.07
N GLU A 128 -4.09 20.51 -21.63
CA GLU A 128 -5.00 19.62 -22.35
C GLU A 128 -5.82 18.76 -21.39
N VAL A 129 -5.53 18.80 -20.09
CA VAL A 129 -6.23 18.07 -19.03
C VAL A 129 -6.67 19.05 -17.94
N ASP A 130 -7.96 19.05 -17.61
CA ASP A 130 -8.53 19.91 -16.58
C ASP A 130 -8.61 19.20 -15.22
N ILE A 131 -8.87 17.88 -15.25
CA ILE A 131 -8.97 17.03 -14.05
C ILE A 131 -8.06 15.82 -14.19
N LEU A 132 -7.11 15.71 -13.27
CA LEU A 132 -6.23 14.55 -13.18
C LEU A 132 -6.70 13.63 -12.05
N VAL A 133 -7.05 12.39 -12.39
CA VAL A 133 -7.40 11.33 -11.45
C VAL A 133 -6.21 10.38 -11.28
N GLY A 134 -5.85 10.03 -10.06
CA GLY A 134 -4.76 9.09 -9.84
C GLY A 134 -4.61 8.57 -8.42
N THR A 135 -3.45 7.98 -8.15
CA THR A 135 -3.09 7.42 -6.84
C THR A 135 -1.97 8.24 -6.20
N GLN A 136 -1.35 7.74 -5.12
CA GLN A 136 -0.16 8.39 -4.54
C GLN A 136 0.96 8.75 -5.54
N MET A 137 1.03 8.09 -6.69
CA MET A 137 1.99 8.42 -7.75
C MET A 137 1.87 9.87 -8.24
N ILE A 138 0.65 10.39 -8.41
CA ILE A 138 0.46 11.77 -8.87
C ILE A 138 0.75 12.80 -7.77
N ALA A 139 0.74 12.40 -6.49
CA ALA A 139 1.11 13.28 -5.39
C ALA A 139 2.65 13.42 -5.22
N LYS A 140 3.43 12.46 -5.73
CA LYS A 140 4.88 12.34 -5.52
C LYS A 140 5.69 12.73 -6.77
N GLY A 141 6.73 13.55 -6.59
CA GLY A 141 7.81 13.70 -7.58
C GLY A 141 7.49 14.51 -8.84
N HIS A 142 6.27 15.01 -9.02
CA HIS A 142 5.85 15.74 -10.22
C HIS A 142 5.32 17.13 -9.87
N ASP A 143 5.79 18.16 -10.57
CA ASP A 143 5.36 19.55 -10.40
C ASP A 143 4.15 19.81 -11.29
N PHE A 144 3.07 20.37 -10.76
CA PHE A 144 1.87 20.69 -11.54
C PHE A 144 1.51 22.16 -11.34
N ARG A 145 2.02 23.03 -12.20
CA ARG A 145 1.93 24.49 -12.02
C ARG A 145 0.49 25.03 -12.09
N ARG A 146 -0.39 24.37 -12.84
CA ARG A 146 -1.77 24.81 -13.08
C ARG A 146 -2.79 24.17 -12.12
N VAL A 147 -2.33 23.45 -11.10
CA VAL A 147 -3.22 22.81 -10.12
C VAL A 147 -3.54 23.80 -9.00
N THR A 148 -4.81 24.17 -8.88
CA THR A 148 -5.36 25.01 -7.82
C THR A 148 -6.21 24.23 -6.82
N LEU A 149 -6.76 23.08 -7.20
CA LEU A 149 -7.54 22.23 -6.31
C LEU A 149 -6.94 20.84 -6.23
N VAL A 150 -6.71 20.35 -5.01
CA VAL A 150 -6.31 18.98 -4.71
C VAL A 150 -7.37 18.32 -3.84
N ALA A 151 -7.95 17.20 -4.30
CA ALA A 151 -8.96 16.45 -3.56
C ALA A 151 -8.47 15.03 -3.22
N ALA A 152 -8.52 14.68 -1.94
CA ALA A 152 -8.26 13.34 -1.44
C ALA A 152 -9.59 12.63 -1.11
N ILE A 153 -9.90 11.56 -1.85
CA ILE A 153 -11.13 10.77 -1.67
C ILE A 153 -10.85 9.64 -0.66
N ASN A 154 -11.62 9.62 0.43
CA ASN A 154 -11.61 8.61 1.48
C ASN A 154 -10.20 8.11 1.88
N PRO A 155 -9.31 8.99 2.36
CA PRO A 155 -7.94 8.59 2.68
C PRO A 155 -7.87 7.75 3.98
N ASP A 156 -8.96 7.68 4.75
CA ASP A 156 -9.08 7.00 6.05
C ASP A 156 -8.64 5.55 6.03
N GLY A 157 -8.77 4.87 4.89
CA GLY A 157 -8.33 3.48 4.72
C GLY A 157 -6.86 3.25 5.11
N ALA A 158 -6.00 4.28 5.07
CA ALA A 158 -4.65 4.14 5.61
C ALA A 158 -4.61 4.06 7.13
N LEU A 159 -5.46 4.77 7.86
CA LEU A 159 -5.46 4.79 9.33
C LEU A 159 -5.70 3.40 9.93
N TYR A 160 -6.46 2.54 9.22
CA TYR A 160 -6.78 1.18 9.66
C TYR A 160 -5.77 0.12 9.21
N SER A 161 -4.59 0.55 8.73
CA SER A 161 -3.51 -0.37 8.41
C SER A 161 -2.91 -0.97 9.68
N VAL A 162 -2.50 -2.24 9.61
CA VAL A 162 -1.76 -2.93 10.69
C VAL A 162 -0.35 -2.37 10.94
N ASP A 163 0.07 -1.41 10.13
CA ASP A 163 1.38 -0.77 10.22
C ASP A 163 1.28 0.52 11.03
N TYR A 164 1.97 0.57 12.18
CA TYR A 164 1.99 1.72 13.10
C TYR A 164 2.50 3.02 12.46
N ARG A 165 3.16 2.97 11.29
CA ARG A 165 3.59 4.16 10.54
C ARG A 165 2.52 4.68 9.59
N ALA A 166 1.33 4.10 9.60
CA ALA A 166 0.28 4.48 8.68
C ALA A 166 -0.20 5.93 8.84
N PRO A 167 -0.46 6.45 10.07
CA PRO A 167 -0.80 7.86 10.25
C PRO A 167 0.31 8.80 9.73
N GLU A 168 1.57 8.50 10.04
CA GLU A 168 2.73 9.28 9.56
C GLU A 168 2.78 9.34 8.02
N ARG A 169 2.62 8.20 7.35
CA ARG A 169 2.63 8.14 5.88
C ARG A 169 1.44 8.82 5.26
N LEU A 170 0.26 8.72 5.89
CA LEU A 170 -0.93 9.42 5.43
C LEU A 170 -0.75 10.94 5.55
N PHE A 171 -0.29 11.43 6.70
CA PHE A 171 -0.01 12.86 6.89
C PHE A 171 0.99 13.36 5.86
N SER A 172 2.10 12.64 5.67
CA SER A 172 3.14 13.00 4.69
C SER A 172 2.59 13.05 3.26
N LEU A 173 1.74 12.10 2.88
CA LEU A 173 1.08 12.08 1.59
C LEU A 173 0.16 13.29 1.40
N LEU A 174 -0.70 13.56 2.39
CA LEU A 174 -1.67 14.65 2.32
C LEU A 174 -0.97 16.01 2.33
N MET A 175 0.04 16.22 3.17
CA MET A 175 0.88 17.43 3.17
C MET A 175 1.58 17.63 1.82
N GLN A 176 2.14 16.56 1.26
CA GLN A 176 2.82 16.63 -0.03
C GLN A 176 1.82 16.96 -1.15
N ALA A 177 0.64 16.35 -1.14
CA ALA A 177 -0.42 16.64 -2.09
C ALA A 177 -0.93 18.08 -1.95
N ALA A 178 -1.12 18.56 -0.72
CA ALA A 178 -1.50 19.94 -0.43
C ALA A 178 -0.48 20.94 -1.01
N GLY A 179 0.82 20.66 -0.87
CA GLY A 179 1.89 21.48 -1.46
C GLY A 179 2.04 21.38 -2.99
N ARG A 180 1.17 20.62 -3.68
CA ARG A 180 1.05 20.65 -5.15
C ARG A 180 0.08 21.72 -5.64
N ALA A 181 -0.89 22.11 -4.81
CA ALA A 181 -1.74 23.25 -5.13
C ALA A 181 -0.96 24.56 -4.93
N GLY A 182 -1.09 25.51 -5.84
CA GLY A 182 -0.70 26.90 -5.57
C GLY A 182 0.79 27.24 -5.59
N ARG A 183 1.60 26.46 -6.32
CA ARG A 183 3.03 26.76 -6.50
C ARG A 183 3.31 27.98 -7.36
N ASP A 184 2.37 28.38 -8.20
CA ASP A 184 2.43 29.65 -8.90
C ASP A 184 1.92 30.75 -7.97
N VAL A 185 2.77 31.73 -7.66
CA VAL A 185 2.47 32.84 -6.75
C VAL A 185 1.22 33.62 -7.20
N SER A 186 0.94 33.64 -8.51
CA SER A 186 -0.25 34.29 -9.08
C SER A 186 -1.56 33.52 -8.84
N MET A 187 -1.49 32.19 -8.64
CA MET A 187 -2.64 31.28 -8.48
C MET A 187 -2.74 30.70 -7.06
N GLY A 188 -1.71 30.89 -6.22
CA GLY A 188 -1.61 30.34 -4.87
C GLY A 188 -2.68 30.87 -3.91
N ALA A 189 -3.14 32.11 -4.11
CA ALA A 189 -4.18 32.74 -3.28
C ALA A 189 -5.56 32.04 -3.38
N HIS A 190 -5.77 31.21 -4.40
CA HIS A 190 -7.03 30.48 -4.64
C HIS A 190 -6.85 28.97 -4.61
N SER A 191 -5.81 28.50 -3.90
CA SER A 191 -5.52 27.07 -3.83
C SER A 191 -6.24 26.39 -2.68
N GLU A 192 -6.90 25.28 -3.00
CA GLU A 192 -7.75 24.54 -2.07
C GLU A 192 -7.32 23.08 -1.96
N VAL A 193 -7.51 22.52 -0.76
CA VAL A 193 -7.28 21.10 -0.48
C VAL A 193 -8.54 20.53 0.15
N TRP A 194 -9.19 19.61 -0.55
CA TRP A 194 -10.41 18.95 -0.10
C TRP A 194 -10.09 17.54 0.37
N ILE A 195 -10.60 17.19 1.54
CA ILE A 195 -10.38 15.87 2.15
C ILE A 195 -11.74 15.29 2.51
N GLN A 196 -12.12 14.20 1.84
CA GLN A 196 -13.32 13.47 2.17
C GLN A 196 -12.97 12.40 3.21
N THR A 197 -13.28 12.67 4.48
CA THR A 197 -13.02 11.76 5.61
C THR A 197 -14.29 11.48 6.41
N HIS A 198 -14.43 10.26 6.89
CA HIS A 198 -15.43 9.83 7.88
C HIS A 198 -14.97 10.09 9.32
N GLN A 199 -13.71 10.48 9.51
CA GLN A 199 -13.08 10.69 10.82
C GLN A 199 -12.53 12.13 10.95
N PRO A 200 -13.36 13.18 10.77
CA PRO A 200 -12.89 14.57 10.79
C PRO A 200 -12.26 14.99 12.13
N GLY A 201 -12.62 14.31 13.24
CA GLY A 201 -12.04 14.54 14.57
C GLY A 201 -10.68 13.89 14.81
N HIS A 202 -10.15 13.10 13.87
CA HIS A 202 -8.86 12.45 14.06
C HIS A 202 -7.73 13.51 14.13
N PRO A 203 -6.82 13.46 15.13
CA PRO A 203 -5.81 14.50 15.36
C PRO A 203 -4.94 14.85 14.15
N LEU A 204 -4.64 13.85 13.31
CA LEU A 204 -3.96 14.01 12.02
C LEU A 204 -4.55 15.13 11.16
N TYR A 205 -5.88 15.17 11.00
CA TYR A 205 -6.53 16.13 10.11
C TYR A 205 -6.52 17.56 10.69
N ALA A 206 -6.58 17.69 12.02
CA ALA A 206 -6.42 18.98 12.68
C ALA A 206 -5.02 19.56 12.46
N ALA A 207 -3.98 18.74 12.62
CA ALA A 207 -2.60 19.16 12.34
C ALA A 207 -2.37 19.48 10.86
N LEU A 208 -2.97 18.69 9.95
CA LEU A 208 -2.87 18.90 8.51
C LEU A 208 -3.52 20.21 8.08
N LYS A 209 -4.70 20.55 8.61
CA LYS A 209 -5.40 21.81 8.33
C LYS A 209 -4.55 23.03 8.72
N ASN A 210 -3.76 22.91 9.78
CA ASN A 210 -2.88 23.97 10.26
C ASN A 210 -1.47 23.93 9.65
N TYR A 211 -1.19 22.97 8.76
CA TYR A 211 0.15 22.70 8.22
C TYR A 211 1.22 22.45 9.31
N ASP A 212 0.81 21.99 10.49
CA ASP A 212 1.66 21.84 11.66
C ASP A 212 2.27 20.43 11.75
N TYR A 213 3.27 20.19 10.90
CA TYR A 213 4.06 18.96 10.96
C TYR A 213 4.78 18.77 12.31
N PRO A 214 5.44 19.79 12.90
CA PRO A 214 6.13 19.62 14.19
C PRO A 214 5.22 19.10 15.30
N ALA A 215 4.01 19.66 15.47
CA ALA A 215 3.08 19.20 16.51
C ALA A 215 2.59 17.77 16.23
N PHE A 216 2.26 17.44 14.98
CA PHE A 216 1.88 16.08 14.59
C PHE A 216 3.00 15.07 14.85
N ALA A 217 4.23 15.40 14.46
CA ALA A 217 5.38 14.53 14.66
C ALA A 217 5.65 14.30 16.15
N GLN A 218 5.52 15.34 16.98
CA GLN A 218 5.68 15.23 18.42
C GLN A 218 4.61 14.32 19.05
N SER A 219 3.34 14.43 18.65
CA SER A 219 2.28 13.56 19.18
C SER A 219 2.50 12.10 18.80
N GLN A 220 2.87 11.84 17.54
CA GLN A 220 3.19 10.49 17.06
C GLN A 220 4.41 9.89 17.77
N LEU A 221 5.43 10.70 18.07
CA LEU A 221 6.58 10.25 18.85
C LEU A 221 6.18 9.91 20.29
N GLN A 222 5.30 10.69 20.92
CA GLN A 222 4.81 10.38 22.27
C GLN A 222 4.02 9.06 22.30
N GLU A 223 3.10 8.85 21.35
CA GLU A 223 2.35 7.60 21.21
C GLU A 223 3.29 6.40 21.01
N ARG A 224 4.29 6.53 20.14
CA ARG A 224 5.29 5.47 19.90
C ARG A 224 6.14 5.18 21.12
N LYS A 225 6.52 6.21 21.88
CA LYS A 225 7.29 6.05 23.11
C LYS A 225 6.48 5.27 24.16
N GLN A 226 5.21 5.61 24.32
CA GLN A 226 4.30 4.92 25.25
C GLN A 226 4.05 3.47 24.84
N ALA A 227 3.94 3.20 23.54
CA ALA A 227 3.74 1.86 23.00
C ALA A 227 5.03 1.03 22.84
N GLY A 228 6.21 1.58 23.20
CA GLY A 228 7.49 0.90 22.99
C GLY A 228 7.82 0.62 21.53
N MET A 229 7.36 1.46 20.60
CA MET A 229 7.52 1.30 19.16
C MET A 229 8.73 2.09 18.62
N PRO A 230 9.25 1.76 17.43
CA PRO A 230 10.32 2.54 16.81
C PRO A 230 9.94 4.03 16.66
N PRO A 231 10.85 4.98 16.93
CA PRO A 231 12.30 4.79 17.08
C PRO A 231 12.78 4.45 18.50
N PHE A 232 11.89 4.20 19.46
CA PHE A 232 12.24 3.90 20.86
C PHE A 232 12.53 2.41 21.12
N SER A 233 12.09 1.54 20.20
CA SER A 233 12.55 0.16 20.08
C SER A 233 13.23 -0.09 18.75
N PHE A 234 14.04 -1.14 18.70
CA PHE A 234 14.72 -1.61 17.51
C PHE A 234 14.16 -2.97 17.15
N GLN A 235 13.77 -3.13 15.88
CA GLN A 235 13.08 -4.30 15.39
C GLN A 235 13.84 -4.92 14.21
N ALA A 236 13.85 -6.26 14.15
CA ALA A 236 14.27 -7.04 13.01
C ALA A 236 13.19 -8.08 12.68
N LEU A 237 13.00 -8.39 11.41
CA LEU A 237 12.09 -9.43 10.96
C LEU A 237 12.90 -10.54 10.30
N VAL A 238 12.86 -11.73 10.87
CA VAL A 238 13.40 -12.93 10.21
C VAL A 238 12.26 -13.60 9.47
N ARG A 239 12.46 -13.86 8.18
CA ARG A 239 11.46 -14.44 7.30
C ARG A 239 11.89 -15.81 6.85
N ALA A 240 10.94 -16.73 6.78
CA ALA A 240 11.14 -18.08 6.31
C ALA A 240 10.17 -18.39 5.17
N GLU A 241 10.70 -18.96 4.09
CA GLU A 241 9.93 -19.44 2.96
C GLU A 241 10.11 -20.95 2.83
N ALA A 242 9.01 -21.69 2.73
CA ALA A 242 9.03 -23.15 2.69
C ALA A 242 7.92 -23.71 1.79
N ARG A 243 7.95 -25.03 1.59
CA ARG A 243 6.90 -25.77 0.86
C ARG A 243 5.59 -25.88 1.63
N THR A 244 5.64 -25.81 2.96
CA THR A 244 4.48 -25.86 3.84
C THR A 244 4.61 -24.81 4.93
N GLN A 245 3.48 -24.39 5.50
CA GLN A 245 3.48 -23.36 6.53
C GLN A 245 4.08 -23.88 7.84
N GLU A 246 3.89 -25.17 8.10
CA GLU A 246 4.45 -25.90 9.25
C GLU A 246 5.98 -25.87 9.20
N ALA A 247 6.59 -26.16 8.04
CA ALA A 247 8.04 -26.16 7.91
C ALA A 247 8.65 -24.74 8.04
N ALA A 248 7.96 -23.71 7.53
CA ALA A 248 8.41 -22.33 7.67
C ALA A 248 8.39 -21.86 9.13
N GLN A 249 7.34 -22.20 9.88
CA GLN A 249 7.25 -21.85 11.30
C GLN A 249 8.16 -22.70 12.17
N ALA A 250 8.25 -24.01 11.90
CA ALA A 250 9.14 -24.93 12.63
C ALA A 250 10.59 -24.45 12.59
N PHE A 251 11.06 -23.96 11.44
CA PHE A 251 12.40 -23.36 11.33
C PHE A 251 12.60 -22.15 12.26
N LEU A 252 11.66 -21.21 12.28
CA LEU A 252 11.76 -20.02 13.11
C LEU A 252 11.69 -20.37 14.61
N VAL A 253 10.79 -21.29 14.98
CA VAL A 253 10.66 -21.79 16.36
C VAL A 253 11.94 -22.48 16.79
N ALA A 254 12.44 -23.45 16.03
CA ALA A 254 13.67 -24.18 16.36
C ALA A 254 14.88 -23.25 16.48
N ALA A 255 15.01 -22.26 15.59
CA ALA A 255 16.07 -21.27 15.69
C ALA A 255 15.94 -20.38 16.94
N SER A 256 14.73 -20.01 17.33
CA SER A 256 14.49 -19.21 18.54
C SER A 256 14.74 -20.00 19.83
N ASP A 257 14.36 -21.28 19.87
CA ASP A 257 14.58 -22.16 21.01
C ASP A 257 16.07 -22.51 21.19
N ALA A 258 16.77 -22.77 20.08
CA ALA A 258 18.21 -22.95 20.06
C ALA A 258 18.93 -21.69 20.54
N ALA A 259 18.51 -20.50 20.09
CA ALA A 259 19.10 -19.24 20.60
C ALA A 259 18.90 -19.07 22.10
N ARG A 260 17.70 -19.34 22.62
CA ARG A 260 17.41 -19.22 24.05
C ARG A 260 18.18 -20.22 24.91
N SER A 261 18.46 -21.41 24.40
CA SER A 261 19.17 -22.46 25.14
C SER A 261 20.69 -22.37 24.99
N GLU A 262 21.21 -22.29 23.77
CA GLU A 262 22.64 -22.28 23.49
C GLU A 262 23.30 -20.97 23.93
N MET A 263 22.68 -19.82 23.65
CA MET A 263 23.29 -18.53 24.01
C MET A 263 23.22 -18.25 25.51
N ALA A 264 22.28 -18.86 26.24
CA ALA A 264 22.12 -18.62 27.67
C ALA A 264 23.30 -19.11 28.51
N VAL A 265 24.06 -20.08 28.00
CA VAL A 265 25.27 -20.59 28.65
C VAL A 265 26.56 -19.88 28.20
N TRP A 266 26.48 -18.96 27.24
CA TRP A 266 27.64 -18.19 26.80
C TRP A 266 27.97 -17.08 27.80
N GLU A 267 29.26 -16.90 28.07
CA GLU A 267 29.74 -15.88 29.01
C GLU A 267 29.35 -14.47 28.52
N GLY A 268 28.71 -13.68 29.40
CA GLY A 268 28.30 -12.30 29.10
C GLY A 268 27.00 -12.14 28.29
N TRP A 269 26.25 -13.22 28.05
CA TRP A 269 25.01 -13.18 27.25
C TRP A 269 23.72 -12.97 28.04
N GLY A 270 23.75 -13.09 29.37
CA GLY A 270 22.56 -12.93 30.22
C GLY A 270 21.81 -11.61 29.99
N ASP A 271 22.51 -10.48 30.07
CA ASP A 271 21.90 -9.15 29.88
C ASP A 271 21.42 -8.92 28.44
N ILE A 272 22.15 -9.46 27.45
CA ILE A 272 21.77 -9.36 26.03
C ILE A 272 20.45 -10.08 25.82
N LEU A 273 20.32 -11.32 26.28
CA LEU A 273 19.12 -12.13 26.09
C LEU A 273 17.91 -11.57 26.85
N GLN A 274 18.11 -10.99 28.03
CA GLN A 274 17.03 -10.30 28.77
C GLN A 274 16.51 -9.07 28.03
N SER A 275 17.36 -8.42 27.23
CA SER A 275 17.00 -7.24 26.45
C SER A 275 16.44 -7.56 25.05
N VAL A 276 16.38 -8.83 24.63
CA VAL A 276 15.91 -9.23 23.29
C VAL A 276 14.64 -10.07 23.39
N PHE A 277 13.59 -9.60 22.73
CA PHE A 277 12.29 -10.25 22.65
C PHE A 277 12.13 -10.97 21.31
N LEU A 278 12.05 -12.30 21.34
CA LEU A 278 11.69 -13.13 20.19
C LEU A 278 10.19 -13.44 20.28
N TYR A 279 9.41 -12.88 19.35
CA TYR A 279 7.97 -13.13 19.26
C TYR A 279 7.68 -14.45 18.56
N SER A 280 6.43 -14.93 18.60
CA SER A 280 6.03 -16.15 17.92
C SER A 280 6.22 -16.09 16.41
N ALA A 281 6.56 -17.22 15.81
CA ALA A 281 6.54 -17.39 14.37
C ALA A 281 5.08 -17.32 13.87
N VAL A 282 4.79 -16.44 12.94
CA VAL A 282 3.44 -16.23 12.41
C VAL A 282 3.43 -16.24 10.87
N PRO A 283 2.31 -16.58 10.23
CA PRO A 283 2.13 -16.34 8.80
C PRO A 283 2.35 -14.88 8.43
N MET A 284 2.96 -14.66 7.27
CA MET A 284 2.98 -13.31 6.69
C MET A 284 1.58 -12.92 6.21
N GLY A 285 1.25 -11.62 6.21
CA GLY A 285 -0.07 -11.13 5.80
C GLY A 285 -0.49 -11.56 4.39
N LEU A 286 0.48 -11.73 3.48
CA LEU A 286 0.30 -12.52 2.26
C LEU A 286 1.01 -13.86 2.47
N GLN A 287 0.28 -14.87 2.93
CA GLN A 287 0.89 -16.12 3.40
C GLN A 287 1.56 -16.91 2.27
N ARG A 288 0.83 -17.22 1.20
CA ARG A 288 1.37 -17.98 0.06
C ARG A 288 1.61 -17.10 -1.16
N VAL A 289 2.75 -17.26 -1.82
CA VAL A 289 3.04 -16.69 -3.15
C VAL A 289 3.70 -17.74 -4.04
N ALA A 290 3.16 -17.96 -5.23
CA ALA A 290 3.68 -18.92 -6.21
C ALA A 290 3.93 -20.32 -5.62
N ASN A 291 2.98 -20.83 -4.83
CA ASN A 291 3.06 -22.10 -4.11
C ASN A 291 4.14 -22.17 -3.01
N VAL A 292 4.71 -21.04 -2.62
CA VAL A 292 5.65 -20.94 -1.50
C VAL A 292 4.94 -20.32 -0.30
N GLU A 293 4.93 -21.06 0.81
CA GLU A 293 4.38 -20.62 2.10
C GLU A 293 5.40 -19.78 2.85
N ARG A 294 4.93 -18.73 3.55
CA ARG A 294 5.79 -17.71 4.14
C ARG A 294 5.40 -17.41 5.58
N ALA A 295 6.39 -17.47 6.44
CA ALA A 295 6.29 -17.12 7.84
C ALA A 295 7.32 -16.03 8.20
N GLN A 296 7.08 -15.35 9.30
CA GLN A 296 8.00 -14.35 9.85
C GLN A 296 8.00 -14.39 11.38
N MET A 297 9.10 -13.94 11.96
CA MET A 297 9.28 -13.75 13.39
C MET A 297 9.80 -12.33 13.62
N LEU A 298 9.13 -11.60 14.52
CA LEU A 298 9.62 -10.31 14.99
C LEU A 298 10.64 -10.53 16.10
N VAL A 299 11.76 -9.83 16.00
CA VAL A 299 12.76 -9.70 17.05
C VAL A 299 12.84 -8.24 17.44
N GLU A 300 12.73 -7.95 18.73
CA GLU A 300 12.70 -6.58 19.24
C GLU A 300 13.64 -6.39 20.42
N SER A 301 14.20 -5.19 20.55
CA SER A 301 14.97 -4.80 21.73
C SER A 301 14.89 -3.29 21.94
N PRO A 302 14.87 -2.80 23.20
CA PRO A 302 15.10 -1.38 23.50
C PRO A 302 16.57 -0.98 23.30
N ASN A 303 17.50 -1.92 23.09
CA ASN A 303 18.93 -1.66 22.93
C ASN A 303 19.42 -2.13 21.55
N ARG A 304 19.77 -1.17 20.68
CA ARG A 304 20.27 -1.43 19.33
C ARG A 304 21.52 -2.31 19.33
N GLY A 305 22.46 -2.06 20.25
CA GLY A 305 23.71 -2.80 20.33
C GLY A 305 23.49 -4.25 20.74
N ALA A 306 22.58 -4.50 21.70
CA ALA A 306 22.18 -5.85 22.09
C ALA A 306 21.51 -6.60 20.94
N LEU A 307 20.57 -5.96 20.23
CA LEU A 307 19.93 -6.55 19.06
C LEU A 307 20.95 -6.92 17.97
N GLN A 308 21.88 -6.02 17.63
CA GLN A 308 22.90 -6.29 16.61
C GLN A 308 23.82 -7.46 17.02
N LYS A 309 24.27 -7.49 18.27
CA LYS A 309 25.08 -8.60 18.79
C LYS A 309 24.32 -9.93 18.74
N PHE A 310 23.06 -9.92 19.18
CA PHE A 310 22.18 -11.10 19.12
C PHE A 310 22.03 -11.60 17.69
N LEU A 311 21.64 -10.73 16.74
CA LEU A 311 21.44 -11.13 15.34
C LEU A 311 22.71 -11.69 14.69
N ALA A 312 23.88 -11.11 15.00
CA ALA A 312 25.16 -11.60 14.49
C ALA A 312 25.47 -13.01 15.01
N ALA A 313 25.26 -13.27 16.30
CA ALA A 313 25.51 -14.60 16.86
C ALA A 313 24.38 -15.60 16.57
N TRP A 314 23.19 -15.13 16.19
CA TRP A 314 22.06 -15.99 15.82
C TRP A 314 22.21 -16.56 14.41
N GLN A 315 23.01 -15.92 13.55
CA GLN A 315 23.28 -16.39 12.19
C GLN A 315 23.79 -17.85 12.11
N PRO A 316 24.82 -18.29 12.86
CA PRO A 316 25.25 -19.69 12.85
C PRO A 316 24.16 -20.64 13.35
N ILE A 317 23.36 -20.24 14.34
CA ILE A 317 22.23 -21.04 14.85
C ILE A 317 21.17 -21.20 13.77
N LEU A 318 20.80 -20.14 13.05
CA LEU A 318 19.87 -20.21 11.90
C LEU A 318 20.38 -21.20 10.82
N HIS A 319 21.69 -21.23 10.57
CA HIS A 319 22.28 -22.21 9.65
C HIS A 319 22.21 -23.66 10.18
N ALA A 320 22.39 -23.86 11.49
CA ALA A 320 22.28 -25.16 12.12
C ALA A 320 20.82 -25.67 12.14
N SER A 321 19.87 -24.83 12.55
CA SER A 321 18.44 -25.18 12.64
C SER A 321 17.85 -25.61 11.30
N ARG A 322 18.35 -25.07 10.17
CA ARG A 322 17.94 -25.50 8.82
C ARG A 322 18.10 -27.01 8.58
N LYS A 323 19.03 -27.67 9.27
CA LYS A 323 19.32 -29.11 9.09
C LYS A 323 18.39 -30.01 9.89
N LEU A 324 17.54 -29.46 10.76
CA LEU A 324 16.65 -30.23 11.62
C LEU A 324 15.53 -30.92 10.81
N PRO A 325 15.10 -32.14 11.18
CA PRO A 325 14.09 -32.90 10.44
C PRO A 325 12.76 -32.16 10.25
N GLU A 326 12.29 -31.44 11.26
CA GLU A 326 11.07 -30.63 11.26
C GLU A 326 11.15 -29.42 10.32
N CYS A 327 12.36 -28.99 9.96
CA CYS A 327 12.61 -27.91 9.00
C CYS A 327 12.64 -28.41 7.54
N LYS A 328 12.43 -29.71 7.31
CA LYS A 328 12.45 -30.30 5.97
C LYS A 328 11.41 -29.65 5.08
N GLY A 329 11.86 -29.07 3.96
CA GLY A 329 11.01 -28.32 3.04
C GLY A 329 11.18 -26.80 3.12
N LEU A 330 12.02 -26.30 4.03
CA LEU A 330 12.51 -24.92 4.01
C LEU A 330 13.26 -24.65 2.69
N ILE A 331 12.88 -23.58 2.00
CA ILE A 331 13.47 -23.15 0.73
C ILE A 331 14.57 -22.12 1.02
N ARG A 332 14.24 -21.06 1.74
CA ARG A 332 15.18 -19.99 2.13
C ARG A 332 14.68 -19.24 3.37
N TRP A 333 15.59 -18.47 3.96
CA TRP A 333 15.29 -17.52 5.03
C TRP A 333 16.09 -16.23 4.80
N ALA A 334 15.64 -15.12 5.37
CA ALA A 334 16.26 -13.81 5.25
C ALA A 334 15.97 -12.91 6.45
#